data_AF-A0A2N5ZDP1-F1
#
_entry.id   AF-A0A2N5ZDP1-F1
#
_cell.length_a   1.000
_cell.length_b   1.000
_cell.length_c   1.000
_cell.angle_alpha   90.00
_cell.angle_beta   90.00
_cell.angle_gamma   90.00
#
_symmetry.space_group_name_H-M   'P 1'
#
loop_
_entity.id
_entity.type
_entity.pdbx_description
1 polymer ?
#
loop_
_entity_poly.entity_id
_entity_poly.type
_entity_poly.pdbx_seq_one_letter_code
_entity_poly.pdbx_strand_id
1 'polypeptide(L)' 'MKVLLVNQPDTEVILANNPEILEEERGYNPPLGILYVAGALKQAGIDVEVLDAQVERLDYEQLENRIR' A
#
# COMPACT_ATOMS: atom_id res chain seq x y z
N MET A 1 7.64 -10.27 -17.91
CA MET A 1 8.04 -10.21 -16.49
C MET A 1 6.84 -9.70 -15.72
N LYS A 2 6.49 -10.33 -14.61
CA LYS A 2 5.37 -9.90 -13.76
C LYS A 2 5.94 -9.11 -12.58
N VAL A 3 5.43 -7.91 -12.34
CA VAL A 3 5.86 -7.01 -11.27
C VAL A 3 4.70 -6.82 -10.30
N LEU A 4 4.97 -6.95 -9.00
CA LEU A 4 4.03 -6.58 -7.94
C LEU A 4 4.62 -5.36 -7.21
N LEU A 5 3.87 -4.27 -7.15
CA LEU A 5 4.20 -3.11 -6.34
C LEU A 5 3.35 -3.15 -5.07
N VAL A 6 3.98 -3.03 -3.91
CA VAL A 6 3.32 -3.14 -2.60
C VAL A 6 3.39 -1.79 -1.88
N ASN A 7 2.24 -1.24 -1.49
CA ASN A 7 2.17 -0.23 -0.43
C ASN A 7 2.22 -0.96 0.90
N GLN A 8 3.26 -0.71 1.70
CA GLN A 8 3.54 -1.50 2.91
C GLN A 8 2.49 -1.31 4.03
N PRO A 9 2.37 -2.28 4.95
CA PRO A 9 1.64 -2.11 6.21
C PRO A 9 2.08 -0.85 6.97
N ASP A 10 1.17 -0.22 7.70
CA ASP A 10 1.41 0.99 8.50
C ASP A 10 1.73 0.70 9.98
N THR A 11 2.11 -0.53 10.31
CA THR A 11 2.33 -0.99 11.69
C THR A 11 3.53 -0.34 12.39
N GLU A 12 4.46 0.27 11.66
CA GLU A 12 5.70 0.87 12.18
C GLU A 12 5.77 2.38 11.94
N VAL A 13 4.62 3.06 11.86
CA VAL A 13 4.54 4.50 11.64
C VAL A 13 4.78 5.27 12.95
N ILE A 14 5.66 6.26 12.89
CA ILE A 14 5.80 7.23 13.99
C ILE A 14 4.54 8.08 14.05
N LEU A 15 3.74 7.90 15.09
CA LEU A 15 2.50 8.63 15.29
C LEU A 15 2.77 10.04 15.82
N ALA A 16 2.04 11.02 15.28
CA ALA A 16 1.96 12.35 15.86
C ALA A 16 1.06 12.30 17.11
N ASN A 17 1.22 13.26 18.02
CA ASN A 17 0.32 13.42 19.16
C ASN A 17 -1.01 14.07 18.72
N ASN A 18 -1.72 13.39 17.82
CA ASN A 18 -3.02 13.82 17.32
C ASN A 18 -4.12 13.33 18.27
N PRO A 19 -5.21 14.09 18.46
CA PRO A 19 -6.43 13.60 19.08
C PRO A 19 -6.95 12.31 18.44
N GLU A 20 -7.37 11.32 19.24
CA GLU A 20 -7.90 10.02 18.77
C GLU A 20 -9.04 10.18 17.74
N ILE A 21 -9.88 11.21 17.90
CA ILE A 21 -11.00 11.51 16.99
C ILE A 21 -10.56 11.78 15.54
N LEU A 22 -9.31 12.18 15.31
CA LEU A 22 -8.75 12.38 13.97
C LEU A 22 -8.25 11.07 13.33
N GLU A 23 -7.98 10.05 14.14
CA GLU A 23 -7.53 8.73 13.69
C GLU A 23 -8.72 7.83 13.32
N GLU A 24 -9.80 7.87 14.10
CA GLU A 24 -11.00 7.01 13.91
C GLU A 24 -11.73 7.26 12.58
N GLU A 25 -11.78 8.51 12.13
CA GLU A 25 -12.41 8.92 10.87
C GLU A 25 -11.42 8.92 9.69
N ARG A 26 -10.16 8.53 9.91
CA ARG A 26 -9.13 8.61 8.87
C ARG A 26 -9.26 7.43 7.91
N GLY A 27 -9.61 7.75 6.66
CA GLY A 27 -9.49 6.81 5.55
C GLY A 27 -8.05 6.59 5.09
N TYR A 28 -7.88 5.79 4.04
CA TYR A 28 -6.58 5.53 3.44
C TYR A 28 -6.24 6.55 2.37
N ASN A 29 -4.97 6.99 2.36
CA ASN A 29 -4.46 7.83 1.28
C ASN A 29 -3.99 6.92 0.14
N PRO A 30 -4.45 7.13 -1.11
CA PRO A 30 -3.98 6.33 -2.22
C PRO A 30 -2.47 6.50 -2.40
N PRO A 31 -1.70 5.42 -2.66
CA PRO A 31 -0.26 5.48 -2.80
C PRO A 31 0.12 6.02 -4.18
N LEU A 32 -0.07 7.33 -4.39
CA LEU A 32 0.05 7.99 -5.70
C LEU A 32 1.40 7.74 -6.38
N GLY A 33 2.49 7.68 -5.61
CA GLY A 33 3.82 7.34 -6.15
C GLY A 33 3.88 5.93 -6.75
N ILE A 34 3.32 4.94 -6.04
CA ILE A 34 3.22 3.56 -6.52
C ILE A 34 2.31 3.48 -7.76
N LEU A 35 1.16 4.16 -7.72
CA LEU A 35 0.22 4.19 -8.83
C LEU A 35 0.81 4.84 -10.09
N TYR A 36 1.63 5.88 -9.92
CA TYR A 36 2.38 6.50 -11.02
C TYR A 36 3.35 5.51 -11.68
N VAL A 37 4.15 4.80 -10.86
CA VAL A 37 5.08 3.78 -11.36
C VAL A 37 4.33 2.63 -12.05
N ALA A 38 3.22 2.16 -11.47
CA ALA A 38 2.36 1.15 -12.10
C ALA A 38 1.86 1.61 -13.47
N GLY A 39 1.40 2.86 -13.58
CA GLY A 39 0.97 3.45 -14.86
C GLY A 39 2.08 3.47 -15.90
N ALA A 40 3.29 3.89 -15.51
CA ALA A 40 4.45 3.92 -16.40
C ALA A 40 4.86 2.51 -16.87
N LEU A 41 4.91 1.54 -15.97
CA LEU A 41 5.21 0.13 -16.29
C LEU A 41 4.15 -0.46 -17.24
N LYS A 42 2.88 -0.18 -16.97
CA LYS A 42 1.77 -0.61 -17.83
C LYS A 42 1.86 -0.02 -19.24
N GLN A 43 2.23 1.26 -19.36
CA GLN A 43 2.49 1.90 -20.66
C GLN A 43 3.67 1.27 -21.41
N ALA A 44 4.69 0.79 -20.70
CA ALA A 44 5.82 0.07 -21.27
C ALA A 44 5.51 -1.40 -21.62
N GLY A 45 4.25 -1.85 -21.47
CA GLY A 45 3.83 -3.22 -21.78
C GLY A 45 4.26 -4.25 -20.72
N ILE A 46 4.61 -3.81 -19.52
CA ILE A 46 4.95 -4.69 -18.40
C ILE A 46 3.67 -5.08 -17.65
N ASP A 47 3.54 -6.37 -17.36
CA ASP A 47 2.48 -6.88 -16.49
C ASP A 47 2.75 -6.48 -15.05
N VAL A 48 1.91 -5.58 -14.52
CA VAL A 48 2.07 -4.96 -13.21
C VAL A 48 0.77 -4.99 -12.43
N GLU A 49 0.87 -5.43 -11.18
CA GLU A 49 -0.21 -5.39 -10.18
C GLU A 49 0.21 -4.50 -9.00
N VAL A 50 -0.79 -3.92 -8.33
CA VAL A 50 -0.60 -3.10 -7.12
C VAL A 50 -1.37 -3.73 -5.98
N LEU A 51 -0.69 -3.97 -4.86
CA LEU A 51 -1.28 -4.44 -3.60
C LEU A 51 -1.15 -3.31 -2.57
N ASP A 52 -2.27 -2.91 -1.99
CA ASP A 52 -2.31 -1.88 -0.96
C ASP A 52 -2.59 -2.51 0.42
N ALA A 53 -1.51 -2.78 1.17
CA ALA A 53 -1.61 -3.45 2.45
C ALA A 53 -2.33 -2.61 3.50
N GLN A 54 -2.34 -1.28 3.37
CA GLN A 54 -3.04 -0.41 4.31
C GLN A 54 -4.54 -0.52 4.12
N VAL A 55 -5.02 -0.43 2.87
CA VAL A 55 -6.45 -0.59 2.54
C VAL A 55 -6.95 -1.99 2.90
N GLU A 56 -6.16 -3.02 2.64
CA GLU A 56 -6.48 -4.41 3.00
C GLU A 56 -6.24 -4.72 4.48
N ARG A 57 -5.67 -3.78 5.26
CA ARG A 57 -5.33 -3.92 6.68
C ARG A 57 -4.45 -5.14 6.97
N LEU A 58 -3.49 -5.40 6.08
CA LEU A 58 -2.55 -6.50 6.24
C LEU A 58 -1.41 -6.09 7.16
N ASP A 59 -1.04 -6.96 8.09
CA ASP A 59 0.27 -6.94 8.72
C ASP A 59 1.34 -7.64 7.85
N TYR A 60 2.58 -7.70 8.33
CA TYR A 60 3.68 -8.32 7.58
C TYR A 60 3.53 -9.84 7.41
N GLU A 61 2.93 -10.55 8.37
CA GLU A 61 2.72 -12.00 8.29
C GLU A 61 1.62 -12.33 7.27
N GLN A 62 0.52 -11.57 7.32
CA GLN A 62 -0.58 -11.67 6.37
C GLN A 62 -0.14 -11.29 4.95
N LEU A 63 0.68 -10.24 4.81
CA LEU A 63 1.27 -9.85 3.54
C LEU A 63 2.18 -10.96 2.99
N GLU A 64 3.03 -11.56 3.82
CA GLU A 64 3.88 -12.68 3.41
C GLU A 64 3.04 -13.87 2.89
N ASN A 65 1.98 -14.24 3.61
CA ASN A 65 1.05 -15.29 3.18
C ASN A 65 0.30 -14.94 1.90
N ARG A 66 0.08 -13.65 1.62
CA ARG A 66 -0.64 -13.16 0.44
C ARG A 66 0.20 -13.19 -0.84
N ILE A 67 1.52 -13.01 -0.73
CA ILE A 67 2.45 -12.90 -1.88
C ILE A 67 3.25 -14.16 -2.18
N ARG A 68 3.23 -15.16 -1.28
CA ARG A 68 3.80 -16.49 -1.51
C ARG A 68 2.86 -17.35 -2.35
#